data_AF-A0A939YK38-F1
#
_entry.id   AF-A0A939YK38-F1
#
_cell.length_a   1.000
_cell.length_b   1.000
_cell.length_c   1.000
_cell.angle_alpha   90.00
_cell.angle_beta   90.00
_cell.angle_gamma   90.00
#
_symmetry.space_group_name_H-M   'P 1'
#
loop_
_entity.id
_entity.type
_entity.pdbx_description
1 polymer ?
#
loop_
_entity_poly.entity_id
_entity_poly.type
_entity_poly.pdbx_seq_one_letter_code
_entity_poly.pdbx_strand_id
1 'polypeptide(L)'
;MKMRVIYFSSKKKILDLADHLSKNSDDYKPDKIPPDYSLDKEKLLVLGMSQLTRLPDEVRRFVTNLRPGIVKNVALYTDRPEKEVAEFIAKLRENDTNVIDDVLYVKSEFLPFVKASDEEKKQADEWFERILPRLK
;
A
#
# COMPACT_ATOMS: atom_id res chain seq x y z
N MET A 1 1.91 -5.44 15.88
CA MET A 1 0.93 -6.18 15.03
C MET A 1 1.71 -6.67 13.82
N LYS A 2 1.53 -7.92 13.35
CA LYS A 2 2.25 -8.37 12.13
C LYS A 2 1.75 -7.57 10.92
N MET A 3 2.52 -6.58 10.53
CA MET A 3 2.25 -5.66 9.42
C MET A 3 3.43 -5.68 8.47
N ARG A 4 3.16 -5.52 7.17
CA ARG A 4 4.20 -5.28 6.18
C ARG A 4 3.83 -4.09 5.30
N VAL A 5 4.82 -3.30 4.91
CA VAL A 5 4.66 -2.23 3.91
C VAL A 5 5.32 -2.69 2.62
N ILE A 6 4.56 -2.69 1.54
CA ILE A 6 5.05 -3.08 0.21
C ILE A 6 4.66 -1.99 -0.79
N TYR A 7 5.52 -1.70 -1.76
CA TYR A 7 5.27 -0.68 -2.77
C TYR A 7 5.57 -1.13 -4.20
N PHE A 8 4.88 -0.50 -5.15
CA PHE A 8 5.21 -0.50 -6.57
C PHE A 8 5.16 0.93 -7.11
N SER A 9 6.32 1.60 -7.04
CA SER A 9 6.52 2.95 -7.55
C SER A 9 8.01 3.21 -7.80
N SER A 10 8.30 4.21 -8.63
CA SER A 10 9.62 4.83 -8.77
C SER A 10 9.66 6.25 -8.21
N LYS A 11 8.53 6.78 -7.72
CA LYS A 11 8.41 8.16 -7.22
C LYS A 11 8.92 8.24 -5.79
N LYS A 12 9.90 9.11 -5.54
CA LYS A 12 10.54 9.25 -4.22
C LYS A 12 9.54 9.52 -3.10
N LYS A 13 8.48 10.28 -3.35
CA LYS A 13 7.42 10.54 -2.36
C LYS A 13 6.72 9.27 -1.87
N ILE A 14 6.33 8.36 -2.77
CA ILE A 14 5.68 7.08 -2.40
C ILE A 14 6.65 6.17 -1.64
N LEU A 15 7.92 6.16 -2.05
CA LEU A 15 8.96 5.38 -1.38
C LEU A 15 9.27 5.93 0.02
N ASP A 16 9.34 7.25 0.17
CA ASP A 16 9.60 7.93 1.45
C ASP A 16 8.43 7.72 2.42
N LEU A 17 7.18 7.68 1.92
CA LEU A 17 6.03 7.28 2.72
C LEU A 17 6.04 5.79 3.08
N ALA A 18 6.53 4.92 2.19
CA ALA A 18 6.67 3.50 2.49
C ALA A 18 7.61 3.27 3.68
N ASP A 19 8.78 3.92 3.62
CA ASP A 19 9.81 3.89 4.66
C ASP A 19 9.32 4.53 5.97
N HIS A 20 8.54 5.60 5.88
CA HIS A 20 7.95 6.22 7.06
C HIS A 20 6.92 5.31 7.73
N LEU A 21 5.98 4.75 6.96
CA LEU A 21 4.92 3.89 7.48
C LEU A 21 5.46 2.55 7.98
N SER A 22 6.57 2.03 7.43
CA SER A 22 7.21 0.78 7.90
C SER A 22 7.82 0.90 9.29
N LYS A 23 7.92 2.11 9.87
CA LYS A 23 8.29 2.26 11.28
C LYS A 23 7.25 1.68 12.23
N ASN A 24 6.03 1.44 11.75
CA ASN A 24 4.97 0.78 12.50
C ASN A 24 5.00 -0.76 12.36
N SER A 25 5.93 -1.33 11.56
CA SER A 25 6.11 -2.78 11.43
C SER A 25 7.33 -3.28 12.19
N ASP A 26 7.28 -4.56 12.56
CA ASP A 26 8.40 -5.23 13.25
C ASP A 26 9.66 -5.30 12.35
N ASP A 27 9.45 -5.49 11.04
CA ASP A 27 10.48 -5.32 10.01
C ASP A 27 10.41 -3.86 9.52
N TYR A 28 11.31 -2.99 10.01
CA TYR A 28 11.37 -1.55 9.73
C TYR A 28 11.72 -1.20 8.27
N LYS A 29 11.57 -2.12 7.32
CA LYS A 29 11.98 -1.97 5.93
C LYS A 29 10.79 -2.24 4.99
N PRO A 30 10.46 -1.31 4.08
CA PRO A 30 9.46 -1.56 3.06
C PRO A 30 10.05 -2.42 1.93
N ASP A 31 9.23 -3.29 1.34
CA ASP A 31 9.62 -4.12 0.20
C ASP A 31 9.01 -3.61 -1.11
N LYS A 32 9.69 -3.84 -2.23
CA LYS A 32 9.12 -3.60 -3.56
C LYS A 32 8.29 -4.82 -3.98
N ILE A 33 7.30 -4.67 -4.87
CA ILE A 33 6.66 -5.82 -5.54
C ILE A 33 7.53 -6.31 -6.71
N PRO A 34 7.78 -7.63 -6.82
CA PRO A 34 7.44 -8.69 -5.86
C PRO A 34 8.37 -8.65 -4.62
N PRO A 35 7.87 -8.98 -3.42
CA PRO A 35 8.68 -8.92 -2.21
C PRO A 35 9.75 -10.01 -2.20
N ASP A 36 10.87 -9.72 -1.54
CA ASP A 36 12.00 -10.67 -1.37
C ASP A 36 11.58 -11.92 -0.57
N TYR A 37 10.61 -11.75 0.34
CA TYR A 37 10.06 -12.81 1.16
C TYR A 37 8.54 -12.90 1.01
N SER A 38 8.03 -14.12 0.98
CA SER A 38 6.59 -14.38 0.97
C SER A 38 5.90 -13.71 2.15
N LEU A 39 4.67 -13.28 1.88
CA LEU A 39 3.70 -12.90 2.90
C LEU A 39 3.25 -14.16 3.65
N ASP A 40 3.22 -14.10 4.98
CA ASP A 40 2.79 -15.15 5.89
C ASP A 40 1.85 -14.61 6.96
N LYS A 41 0.55 -14.68 6.71
CA LYS A 41 -0.52 -14.38 7.68
C LYS A 41 -0.40 -12.98 8.30
N GLU A 42 -0.01 -11.99 7.51
CA GLU A 42 0.04 -10.60 7.95
C GLU A 42 -1.37 -10.13 8.35
N LYS A 43 -1.46 -9.44 9.49
CA LYS A 43 -2.71 -8.80 9.90
C LYS A 43 -3.02 -7.59 9.02
N LEU A 44 -2.00 -6.89 8.54
CA LEU A 44 -2.14 -5.72 7.68
C LEU A 44 -1.02 -5.67 6.63
N LEU A 45 -1.39 -5.51 5.37
CA LEU A 45 -0.48 -5.09 4.30
C LEU A 45 -0.80 -3.65 3.93
N VAL A 46 0.17 -2.76 4.09
CA VAL A 46 0.09 -1.38 3.60
C VAL A 46 0.72 -1.34 2.21
N LEU A 47 -0.07 -1.01 1.20
CA LEU A 47 0.30 -1.08 -0.19
C LEU A 47 0.47 0.33 -0.80
N GLY A 48 1.66 0.64 -1.29
CA GLY A 48 1.99 1.91 -1.93
C GLY A 48 2.10 1.80 -3.45
N MET A 49 1.20 2.41 -4.22
CA MET A 49 1.17 2.23 -5.68
C MET A 49 1.21 3.55 -6.44
N SER A 50 2.07 3.66 -7.46
CA SER A 50 2.02 4.74 -8.46
C SER A 50 1.56 4.30 -9.85
N GLN A 51 1.13 3.05 -9.96
CA GLN A 51 0.53 2.50 -11.15
C GLN A 51 -0.50 1.46 -10.70
N LEU A 52 -1.74 1.59 -11.17
CA LEU A 52 -2.85 0.67 -10.83
C LEU A 52 -3.44 -0.02 -12.07
N THR A 53 -3.09 0.49 -13.25
CA THR A 53 -3.51 -0.04 -14.56
C THR A 53 -2.29 -0.53 -15.34
N ARG A 54 -2.49 -1.49 -16.25
CA ARG A 54 -1.42 -2.07 -17.09
C ARG A 54 -0.21 -2.54 -16.27
N LEU A 55 -0.48 -3.16 -15.12
CA LEU A 55 0.57 -3.65 -14.21
C LEU A 55 1.44 -4.69 -14.92
N PRO A 56 2.77 -4.70 -14.67
CA PRO A 56 3.61 -5.82 -15.07
C PRO A 56 3.07 -7.14 -14.55
N ASP A 57 3.31 -8.23 -15.29
CA ASP A 57 2.71 -9.53 -14.97
C ASP A 57 3.04 -10.03 -13.56
N GLU A 58 4.25 -9.77 -13.06
CA GLU A 58 4.64 -10.12 -11.69
C GLU A 58 3.83 -9.37 -10.63
N VAL A 59 3.57 -8.07 -10.85
CA VAL A 59 2.79 -7.23 -9.94
C VAL A 59 1.32 -7.63 -10.00
N ARG A 60 0.81 -7.88 -11.22
CA ARG A 60 -0.55 -8.38 -11.42
C ARG A 60 -0.74 -9.71 -10.68
N ARG A 61 0.16 -10.67 -10.87
CA ARG A 61 0.13 -11.98 -10.20
C ARG A 61 0.15 -11.85 -8.68
N PHE A 62 1.01 -10.99 -8.14
CA PHE A 62 1.08 -10.72 -6.70
C PHE A 62 -0.26 -10.21 -6.17
N VAL A 63 -0.82 -9.16 -6.77
CA VAL A 63 -2.09 -8.53 -6.38
C VAL A 63 -3.24 -9.54 -6.46
N THR A 64 -3.32 -10.34 -7.52
CA THR A 64 -4.38 -11.35 -7.68
C THR A 64 -4.24 -12.56 -6.77
N ASN A 65 -3.07 -12.77 -6.15
CA ASN A 65 -2.85 -13.88 -5.24
C ASN A 65 -3.14 -13.51 -3.77
N LEU A 66 -3.37 -12.22 -3.48
CA LEU A 66 -3.77 -11.77 -2.15
C LEU A 66 -5.11 -12.40 -1.78
N ARG A 67 -5.18 -12.92 -0.56
CA ARG A 67 -6.36 -13.58 0.02
C ARG A 67 -6.25 -13.61 1.54
N PRO A 68 -7.36 -13.82 2.29
CA PRO A 68 -7.37 -13.86 3.75
C PRO A 68 -6.37 -14.84 4.40
N GLY A 69 -6.02 -15.93 3.71
CA GLY A 69 -5.04 -16.91 4.18
C GLY A 69 -3.58 -16.43 4.14
N ILE A 70 -3.29 -15.37 3.35
CA ILE A 70 -1.97 -14.74 3.23
C ILE A 70 -1.95 -13.43 4.01
N VAL A 71 -2.93 -12.55 3.75
CA VAL A 71 -3.06 -11.26 4.43
C VAL A 71 -4.51 -11.05 4.84
N LYS A 72 -4.73 -10.62 6.09
CA LYS A 72 -6.08 -10.35 6.58
C LYS A 72 -6.65 -9.05 6.05
N ASN A 73 -5.89 -7.96 6.09
CA ASN A 73 -6.34 -6.62 5.73
C ASN A 73 -5.34 -5.96 4.78
N VAL A 74 -5.82 -5.22 3.78
CA VAL A 74 -5.00 -4.43 2.86
C VAL A 74 -5.42 -2.98 2.94
N ALA A 75 -4.47 -2.08 3.18
CA ALA A 75 -4.65 -0.64 3.09
C ALA A 75 -3.89 -0.11 1.88
N LEU A 76 -4.41 0.90 1.19
CA LEU A 76 -3.82 1.46 -0.02
C LEU A 76 -3.49 2.93 0.19
N TYR A 77 -2.29 3.33 -0.24
CA TYR A 77 -1.95 4.72 -0.47
C TYR A 77 -1.39 4.88 -1.89
N THR A 78 -1.78 5.96 -2.56
CA THR A 78 -1.53 6.10 -4.00
C THR A 78 -1.68 7.53 -4.47
N ASP A 79 -1.02 7.85 -5.56
CA ASP A 79 -1.13 9.13 -6.26
C ASP A 79 -1.95 9.03 -7.55
N ARG A 80 -2.78 7.98 -7.67
CA ARG A 80 -3.65 7.73 -8.81
C ARG A 80 -5.06 8.30 -8.60
N PRO A 81 -5.79 8.61 -9.68
CA PRO A 81 -7.17 9.09 -9.58
C PRO A 81 -8.11 8.04 -8.97
N GLU A 82 -9.16 8.51 -8.28
CA GLU A 82 -10.14 7.65 -7.59
C GLU A 82 -10.76 6.58 -8.49
N LYS A 83 -10.98 6.87 -9.77
CA LYS A 83 -11.51 5.89 -10.74
C LYS A 83 -10.58 4.68 -10.88
N GLU A 84 -9.27 4.89 -11.03
CA GLU A 84 -8.31 3.80 -11.13
C GLU A 84 -8.19 3.03 -9.81
N VAL A 85 -8.31 3.74 -8.69
CA VAL A 85 -8.33 3.15 -7.35
C VAL A 85 -9.52 2.22 -7.18
N ALA A 86 -10.72 2.66 -7.53
CA ALA A 86 -11.93 1.85 -7.42
C ALA A 86 -11.83 0.54 -8.24
N GLU A 87 -11.35 0.62 -9.48
CA GLU A 87 -11.13 -0.55 -10.34
C GLU A 87 -10.08 -1.51 -9.75
N PHE A 88 -9.01 -0.97 -9.15
CA PHE A 88 -7.98 -1.78 -8.52
C PHE A 88 -8.45 -2.47 -7.24
N ILE A 89 -9.18 -1.76 -6.39
CA ILE A 89 -9.78 -2.30 -5.16
C ILE A 89 -10.78 -3.40 -5.50
N ALA A 90 -11.60 -3.23 -6.55
CA ALA A 90 -12.50 -4.28 -7.01
C ALA A 90 -11.75 -5.57 -7.34
N LYS A 91 -10.62 -5.48 -8.06
CA LYS A 91 -9.77 -6.65 -8.39
C LYS A 91 -9.16 -7.32 -7.17
N LEU A 92 -8.72 -6.54 -6.18
CA LEU A 92 -8.21 -7.09 -4.93
C LEU A 92 -9.30 -7.92 -4.20
N ARG A 93 -10.54 -7.42 -4.22
CA ARG A 93 -11.68 -8.05 -3.57
C ARG A 93 -12.19 -9.31 -4.28
N GLU A 94 -11.81 -9.55 -5.53
CA GLU A 94 -12.18 -10.78 -6.27
C GLU A 94 -11.73 -12.07 -5.56
N ASN A 95 -10.70 -12.00 -4.71
CA ASN A 95 -10.17 -13.13 -3.94
C ASN A 95 -10.49 -13.04 -2.43
N ASP A 96 -11.62 -12.40 -2.09
CA ASP A 96 -12.09 -12.18 -0.71
C ASP A 96 -11.11 -11.38 0.17
N THR A 97 -10.15 -10.67 -0.42
CA THR A 97 -9.22 -9.83 0.33
C THR A 97 -9.97 -8.66 0.97
N ASN A 98 -9.81 -8.48 2.28
CA ASN A 98 -10.40 -7.32 2.96
C ASN A 98 -9.56 -6.07 2.70
N VAL A 99 -9.99 -5.27 1.72
CA VAL A 99 -9.40 -3.94 1.45
C VAL A 99 -10.12 -2.88 2.26
N ILE A 100 -9.37 -2.08 3.03
CA ILE A 100 -9.87 -0.94 3.79
C ILE A 100 -10.26 0.18 2.82
N ASP A 101 -11.49 0.70 2.93
CA ASP A 101 -12.02 1.74 2.02
C ASP A 101 -11.34 3.12 2.17
N ASP A 102 -10.69 3.39 3.31
CA ASP A 102 -9.97 4.64 3.57
C ASP A 102 -8.62 4.61 2.85
N VAL A 103 -8.59 5.13 1.63
CA VAL A 103 -7.37 5.23 0.80
C VAL A 103 -6.67 6.56 1.07
N LEU A 104 -5.36 6.53 1.30
CA LEU A 104 -4.56 7.75 1.37
C LEU A 104 -4.17 8.21 -0.04
N TYR A 105 -4.75 9.32 -0.48
CA TYR A 105 -4.39 9.96 -1.73
C TYR A 105 -3.20 10.89 -1.54
N VAL A 106 -2.09 10.55 -2.18
CA VAL A 106 -0.84 11.31 -2.15
C VAL A 106 -0.84 12.31 -3.30
N LYS A 107 -0.60 13.59 -3.02
CA LYS A 107 -0.43 14.59 -4.07
C LYS A 107 0.86 14.31 -4.85
N SER A 108 0.72 13.79 -6.06
CA SER A 108 1.86 13.70 -6.99
C SER A 108 2.22 15.12 -7.42
N GLU A 109 3.41 15.56 -7.06
CA GLU A 109 4.07 16.59 -7.85
C GLU A 109 4.48 15.98 -9.19
N PHE A 110 4.57 16.81 -10.23
CA PHE A 110 5.03 16.36 -11.55
C PHE A 110 6.46 15.79 -11.51
N LEU A 111 7.25 16.18 -10.49
CA LEU A 111 8.65 15.80 -10.33
C LEU A 111 8.78 14.49 -9.52
N PRO A 112 9.34 13.41 -10.12
CA PRO A 112 9.43 12.09 -9.47
C PRO A 112 10.47 12.03 -8.34
N PHE A 113 11.30 13.06 -8.18
CA PHE A 113 12.40 13.11 -7.20
C PHE A 113 12.05 13.84 -5.90
N VAL A 114 10.84 14.36 -5.77
CA VAL A 114 10.39 15.06 -4.56
C VAL A 114 10.04 14.02 -3.49
N LYS A 115 10.56 14.22 -2.27
CA LYS A 115 10.24 13.39 -1.10
C LYS A 115 8.97 13.86 -0.41
N ALA A 116 8.45 13.07 0.52
CA ALA A 116 7.35 13.51 1.36
C ALA A 116 7.85 14.56 2.36
N SER A 117 7.10 15.66 2.44
CA SER A 117 7.26 16.66 3.50
C SER A 117 6.84 16.10 4.86
N ASP A 118 7.22 16.78 5.94
CA ASP A 118 6.84 16.38 7.31
C ASP A 118 5.30 16.45 7.50
N GLU A 119 4.64 17.40 6.86
CA GLU A 119 3.18 17.50 6.87
C GLU A 119 2.52 16.30 6.17
N GLU A 120 3.05 15.87 5.02
CA GLU A 120 2.55 14.68 4.33
C GLU A 120 2.82 13.39 5.14
N LYS A 121 3.94 13.31 5.86
CA LYS A 121 4.22 12.19 6.78
C LYS A 121 3.25 12.17 7.94
N LYS A 122 2.97 13.32 8.54
CA LYS A 122 1.95 13.46 9.59
C LYS A 122 0.57 13.05 9.08
N GLN A 123 0.19 13.45 7.87
CA GLN A 123 -1.07 13.00 7.25
C GLN A 123 -1.11 11.48 7.04
N ALA A 124 0.02 10.86 6.71
CA ALA A 124 0.13 9.41 6.61
C ALA A 124 -0.01 8.73 7.97
N ASP A 125 0.56 9.30 9.04
CA ASP A 125 0.40 8.81 10.41
C ASP A 125 -1.06 8.94 10.87
N GLU A 126 -1.68 10.09 10.67
CA GLU A 126 -3.10 10.31 10.98
C GLU A 126 -4.01 9.36 10.20
N TRP A 127 -3.70 9.11 8.92
CA TRP A 127 -4.40 8.12 8.12
C TRP A 127 -4.21 6.70 8.68
N PHE A 128 -2.99 6.33 9.04
CA PHE A 128 -2.68 5.03 9.63
C PHE A 128 -3.49 4.79 10.92
N GLU A 129 -3.55 5.78 11.81
CA GLU A 129 -4.34 5.72 13.03
C GLU A 129 -5.85 5.58 12.75
N ARG A 130 -6.37 6.19 11.66
CA ARG A 130 -7.80 6.04 11.26
C ARG A 130 -8.15 4.65 10.74
N ILE A 131 -7.20 3.92 10.16
CA ILE A 131 -7.45 2.58 9.59
C ILE A 131 -7.31 1.47 10.62
N LEU A 132 -6.50 1.66 11.67
CA LEU A 132 -6.26 0.64 12.72
C LEU A 132 -7.56 0.10 13.36
N PRO A 133 -8.56 0.94 13.73
CA PRO A 133 -9.82 0.44 14.30
C PRO A 133 -10.71 -0.32 13.30
N ARG A 134 -10.39 -0.29 11.99
CA ARG A 134 -11.19 -0.91 10.92
C ARG A 134 -10.67 -2.29 10.52
N LEU A 135 -9.57 -2.73 11.12
CA LEU A 135 -8.98 -4.04 10.86
C LEU A 135 -9.90 -5.15 11.38
N LYS A 136 -10.08 -6.19 10.57
CA LYS A 136 -10.80 -7.41 10.92
C LYS A 136 -9.87 -8.47 11.53
#